data_AF-A0A3P6R247-F1
#
_entry.id   AF-A0A3P6R247-F1
#
_cell.length_a   1.000
_cell.length_b   1.000
_cell.length_c   1.000
_cell.angle_alpha   90.00
_cell.angle_beta   90.00
_cell.angle_gamma   90.00
#
_symmetry.space_group_name_H-M   'P 1'
#
loop_
_entity.id
_entity.type
_entity.pdbx_description
1 polymer ?
#
loop_
_entity_poly.entity_id
_entity_poly.type
_entity_poly.pdbx_seq_one_letter_code
_entity_poly.pdbx_strand_id
1 'polypeptide(L)'
;MDSEGYMYVHPHYGNYPKYLVDVKCKVIFLEGGLRNKRTKSGINYLNEVAEVEAPVNERFLANGDAFYIRCFSNGTKIYEQAYPGIRDLDKQPNQVLIDLMSFDDFGIRRYAEPKKKSDLRYSIDILCLESTSRTMFMRHLPRTMETMNKLGYELFYGYNKVRGHVDDLESLRANKLC
;
A
#
# COMPACT_ATOMS: atom_id res chain seq x y z
N MET A 1 -7.01 -2.93 -3.61
CA MET A 1 -5.75 -2.47 -3.00
C MET A 1 -6.10 -1.96 -1.62
N ASP A 2 -5.43 -2.48 -0.62
CA ASP A 2 -5.71 -2.19 0.78
C ASP A 2 -5.03 -0.90 1.22
N SER A 3 -5.40 -0.39 2.40
CA SER A 3 -4.84 0.85 2.96
C SER A 3 -3.33 0.84 3.19
N GLU A 4 -2.73 -0.35 3.14
CA GLU A 4 -1.30 -0.61 3.34
C GLU A 4 -0.54 -0.78 2.02
N GLY A 5 -1.24 -0.70 0.88
CA GLY A 5 -0.66 -0.87 -0.46
C GLY A 5 -0.56 -2.31 -0.94
N TYR A 6 -1.05 -3.27 -0.16
CA TYR A 6 -1.16 -4.66 -0.63
C TYR A 6 -2.35 -4.84 -1.56
N MET A 7 -2.26 -5.88 -2.38
CA MET A 7 -3.25 -6.22 -3.37
C MET A 7 -3.65 -7.67 -3.26
N TYR A 8 -4.89 -7.91 -3.68
CA TYR A 8 -5.47 -9.23 -3.78
C TYR A 8 -6.11 -9.33 -5.16
N VAL A 9 -5.67 -10.29 -5.96
CA VAL A 9 -6.25 -10.56 -7.28
C VAL A 9 -7.07 -11.83 -7.17
N HIS A 10 -8.38 -11.66 -7.29
CA HIS A 10 -9.34 -12.76 -7.23
C HIS A 10 -10.25 -12.74 -8.45
N PRO A 11 -10.45 -13.89 -9.11
CA PRO A 11 -11.46 -14.01 -10.14
C PRO A 11 -12.87 -13.87 -9.53
N HIS A 12 -13.56 -12.78 -9.84
CA HIS A 12 -14.92 -12.50 -9.35
C HIS A 12 -15.98 -13.57 -9.72
N TYR A 13 -15.69 -14.42 -10.73
CA TYR A 13 -16.54 -15.53 -11.15
C TYR A 13 -16.14 -16.88 -10.52
N GLY A 14 -15.58 -16.90 -9.30
CA GLY A 14 -15.19 -18.14 -8.58
C GLY A 14 -16.25 -19.26 -8.62
N ASN A 15 -17.53 -18.88 -8.58
CA ASN A 15 -18.67 -19.81 -8.59
C ASN A 15 -19.02 -20.37 -9.98
N TYR A 16 -18.45 -19.83 -11.06
CA TYR A 16 -18.68 -20.25 -12.43
C TYR A 16 -17.36 -20.69 -13.09
N PRO A 17 -16.85 -21.90 -12.76
CA PRO A 17 -15.56 -22.38 -13.25
C PRO A 17 -15.47 -22.46 -14.79
N LYS A 18 -16.61 -22.57 -15.49
CA LYS A 18 -16.68 -22.54 -16.96
C LYS A 18 -16.15 -21.25 -17.60
N TYR A 19 -16.17 -20.12 -16.89
CA TYR A 19 -15.69 -18.82 -17.39
C TYR A 19 -14.33 -18.42 -16.82
N LEU A 20 -13.72 -19.28 -15.98
CA LEU A 20 -12.43 -19.02 -15.32
C LEU A 20 -11.26 -19.82 -15.89
N VAL A 21 -11.54 -20.77 -16.79
CA VAL A 21 -10.51 -21.51 -17.50
C VAL A 21 -9.73 -20.48 -18.34
N ASP A 22 -8.48 -20.21 -17.97
CA ASP A 22 -7.50 -19.40 -18.71
C ASP A 22 -7.44 -17.88 -18.45
N VAL A 23 -8.03 -17.35 -17.38
CA VAL A 23 -7.78 -15.95 -16.99
C VAL A 23 -6.43 -15.80 -16.29
N LYS A 24 -5.46 -15.15 -16.94
CA LYS A 24 -4.14 -14.83 -16.37
C LYS A 24 -3.98 -13.33 -16.20
N CYS A 25 -3.65 -12.91 -14.98
CA CYS A 25 -3.40 -11.50 -14.66
C CYS A 25 -1.90 -11.24 -14.50
N LYS A 26 -1.48 -10.06 -14.97
CA LYS A 26 -0.10 -9.56 -14.87
C LYS A 26 -0.09 -8.20 -14.19
N VAL A 27 0.96 -7.96 -13.41
CA VAL A 27 1.36 -6.65 -12.90
C VAL A 27 2.35 -6.05 -13.87
N ILE A 28 2.02 -4.88 -14.41
CA ILE A 28 2.86 -4.17 -15.38
C ILE A 28 3.32 -2.87 -14.74
N PHE A 29 4.60 -2.79 -14.42
CA PHE A 29 5.20 -1.64 -13.76
C PHE A 29 5.39 -0.49 -14.75
N LEU A 30 4.99 0.70 -14.31
CA LEU A 30 5.02 1.91 -15.10
C LEU A 30 6.07 2.87 -14.55
N GLU A 31 6.91 3.38 -15.44
CA GLU A 31 7.79 4.50 -15.15
C GLU A 31 7.57 5.61 -16.18
N GLY A 32 7.53 6.86 -15.73
CA GLY A 32 7.30 8.00 -16.61
C GLY A 32 6.64 9.18 -15.90
N GLY A 33 6.27 10.20 -16.67
CA GLY A 33 5.55 11.38 -16.16
C GLY A 33 6.40 12.39 -15.37
N LEU A 34 7.70 12.14 -15.18
CA LEU A 34 8.61 13.12 -14.57
C LEU A 34 8.94 14.24 -15.56
N ARG A 35 8.85 15.48 -15.09
CA ARG A 35 9.22 16.66 -15.89
C ARG A 35 10.66 16.54 -16.37
N ASN A 36 10.88 16.66 -17.68
CA ASN A 36 12.22 16.59 -18.24
C ASN A 36 13.07 17.75 -17.67
N LYS A 37 14.18 17.42 -17.01
CA LYS A 37 15.06 18.41 -16.36
C LYS A 37 15.64 19.43 -17.37
N ARG A 38 15.83 19.04 -18.63
CA ARG A 38 16.45 19.89 -19.66
C ARG A 38 15.43 20.77 -20.37
N THR A 39 14.31 20.22 -20.82
CA THR A 39 13.31 20.95 -21.62
C THR A 39 12.23 21.61 -20.77
N LYS A 40 12.17 21.33 -19.46
CA LYS A 40 11.12 21.77 -18.51
C LYS A 40 9.68 21.40 -18.92
N SER A 41 9.51 20.64 -19.99
CA SER A 41 8.22 20.13 -20.46
C SER A 41 7.85 18.85 -19.69
N GLY A 42 6.53 18.64 -19.55
CA GLY A 42 6.00 17.35 -19.10
C GLY A 42 6.34 16.26 -20.10
N ILE A 43 6.78 15.11 -19.60
CA ILE A 43 6.91 13.91 -20.42
C ILE A 43 5.53 13.25 -20.46
N ASN A 44 4.92 13.18 -21.64
CA ASN A 44 3.55 12.65 -21.81
C ASN A 44 3.51 11.15 -22.14
N TYR A 45 4.66 10.47 -22.20
CA TYR A 45 4.71 9.03 -22.42
C TYR A 45 4.93 8.28 -21.10
N LEU A 46 4.23 7.16 -20.97
CA LEU A 46 4.39 6.18 -19.91
C LEU A 46 5.12 4.97 -20.51
N ASN A 47 6.19 4.53 -19.86
CA ASN A 47 6.95 3.37 -20.28
C ASN A 47 6.57 2.17 -19.41
N GLU A 48 6.32 1.04 -20.05
CA GLU A 48 6.14 -0.26 -19.38
C GLU A 48 7.52 -0.87 -19.18
N VAL A 49 7.95 -0.98 -17.92
CA VAL A 49 9.35 -1.32 -17.58
C VAL A 49 9.53 -2.79 -17.25
N ALA A 50 8.55 -3.38 -16.57
CA ALA A 50 8.59 -4.77 -16.19
C ALA A 50 7.18 -5.36 -16.18
N GLU A 51 7.07 -6.62 -16.61
CA GLU A 51 5.87 -7.43 -16.48
C GLU A 51 6.16 -8.59 -15.53
N VAL A 52 5.32 -8.76 -14.52
CA VAL A 52 5.40 -9.87 -13.55
C VAL A 52 4.03 -10.53 -13.46
N GLU A 53 3.98 -11.84 -13.32
CA GLU A 53 2.71 -12.56 -13.11
C GLU A 53 2.11 -12.18 -11.75
N ALA A 54 0.81 -11.87 -11.73
CA ALA A 54 0.12 -11.55 -10.49
C ALA A 54 -0.25 -12.86 -9.78
N PRO A 55 0.15 -13.05 -8.50
CA PRO A 55 -0.23 -14.25 -7.77
C PRO A 55 -1.75 -14.21 -7.51
N VAL A 56 -2.40 -15.34 -7.80
CA VAL A 56 -3.86 -15.48 -7.76
C VAL A 56 -4.27 -15.98 -6.39
N ASN A 57 -5.30 -15.36 -5.80
CA ASN A 57 -5.79 -15.69 -4.46
C ASN A 57 -4.75 -15.51 -3.34
N GLU A 58 -3.70 -14.75 -3.60
CA GLU A 58 -2.68 -14.43 -2.62
C GLU A 58 -2.55 -12.92 -2.49
N ARG A 59 -2.22 -12.49 -1.27
CA ARG A 59 -1.94 -11.09 -0.99
C ARG A 59 -0.49 -10.79 -1.38
N PHE A 60 -0.31 -9.77 -2.21
CA PHE A 60 1.02 -9.36 -2.66
C PHE A 60 1.19 -7.84 -2.61
N LEU A 61 2.45 -7.41 -2.52
CA LEU A 61 2.87 -6.03 -2.64
C LEU A 61 3.60 -5.87 -3.97
N ALA A 62 3.12 -4.97 -4.82
CA ALA A 62 3.83 -4.57 -6.03
C ALA A 62 4.80 -3.42 -5.68
N ASN A 63 6.11 -3.70 -5.67
CA ASN A 63 7.13 -2.73 -5.29
C ASN A 63 7.44 -1.75 -6.45
N GLY A 64 6.53 -0.82 -6.71
CA GLY A 64 6.69 0.21 -7.74
C GLY A 64 5.88 1.46 -7.44
N ASP A 65 6.13 2.54 -8.17
CA ASP A 65 5.43 3.83 -7.95
C ASP A 65 4.03 3.87 -8.59
N ALA A 66 3.88 3.19 -9.73
CA ALA A 66 2.63 3.00 -10.44
C ALA A 66 2.69 1.69 -11.25
N PHE A 67 1.56 1.04 -11.40
CA PHE A 67 1.46 -0.18 -12.20
C PHE A 67 0.03 -0.39 -12.73
N TYR A 68 -0.09 -1.16 -13.81
CA TYR A 68 -1.36 -1.71 -14.27
C TYR A 68 -1.53 -3.14 -13.76
N ILE A 69 -2.75 -3.49 -13.41
CA ILE A 69 -3.17 -4.89 -13.44
C ILE A 69 -3.88 -5.12 -14.76
N ARG A 70 -3.32 -6.00 -15.60
CA ARG A 70 -3.93 -6.43 -16.87
C ARG A 70 -4.24 -7.91 -16.81
N CYS A 71 -5.49 -8.27 -17.10
CA CYS A 71 -5.90 -9.67 -17.18
C CYS A 71 -6.25 -10.05 -18.62
N PHE A 72 -5.85 -11.26 -18.98
CA PHE A 72 -6.02 -11.82 -20.31
C PHE A 72 -6.82 -13.12 -20.23
N SER A 73 -7.74 -13.31 -21.18
CA SER A 73 -8.46 -14.56 -21.40
C SER A 73 -8.21 -15.00 -22.83
N ASN A 74 -7.62 -16.18 -23.05
CA ASN A 74 -7.25 -16.68 -24.39
C ASN A 74 -6.52 -15.64 -25.26
N GLY A 75 -5.60 -14.88 -24.65
CA GLY A 75 -4.81 -13.83 -25.32
C GLY A 75 -5.55 -12.50 -25.52
N THR A 76 -6.85 -12.41 -25.22
CA THR A 76 -7.61 -11.16 -25.30
C THR A 76 -7.60 -10.41 -23.97
N LYS A 77 -7.35 -9.09 -24.00
CA LYS A 77 -7.37 -8.24 -22.81
C LYS A 77 -8.81 -8.02 -22.34
N ILE A 78 -9.14 -8.54 -21.17
CA ILE A 78 -10.49 -8.43 -20.58
C ILE A 78 -10.60 -7.35 -19.50
N TYR A 79 -9.48 -6.98 -18.89
CA TYR A 79 -9.44 -6.04 -17.79
C TYR A 79 -8.11 -5.31 -17.75
N GLU A 80 -8.17 -4.01 -17.47
CA GLU A 80 -7.02 -3.16 -17.23
C GLU A 80 -7.40 -2.05 -16.26
N GLN A 81 -6.65 -1.94 -15.16
CA GLN A 81 -6.82 -0.86 -14.20
C GLN A 81 -5.47 -0.38 -13.68
N ALA A 82 -5.32 0.95 -13.58
CA ALA A 82 -4.15 1.60 -13.01
C ALA A 82 -4.26 1.66 -11.50
N TYR A 83 -3.15 1.38 -10.82
CA TYR A 83 -3.04 1.53 -9.38
C TYR A 83 -1.82 2.38 -9.00
N PRO A 84 -1.97 3.28 -8.03
CA PRO A 84 -0.82 3.95 -7.42
C PRO A 84 -0.11 2.96 -6.51
N GLY A 85 1.20 2.76 -6.70
CA GLY A 85 1.98 1.85 -5.86
C GLY A 85 2.63 2.53 -4.67
N ILE A 86 3.12 1.71 -3.74
CA ILE A 86 3.93 2.13 -2.58
C ILE A 86 5.28 1.43 -2.71
N ARG A 87 6.35 2.23 -2.83
CA ARG A 87 7.70 1.71 -3.04
C ARG A 87 8.45 1.54 -1.73
N ASP A 88 8.95 0.34 -1.50
CA ASP A 88 9.90 -0.01 -0.46
C ASP A 88 11.32 0.16 -1.03
N LEU A 89 12.08 1.10 -0.46
CA LEU A 89 13.41 1.47 -0.94
C LEU A 89 14.48 0.42 -0.62
N ASP A 90 14.24 -0.42 0.39
CA ASP A 90 15.18 -1.44 0.83
C ASP A 90 15.14 -2.70 -0.08
N LYS A 91 14.07 -2.85 -0.87
CA LYS A 91 13.84 -4.01 -1.73
C LYS A 91 14.07 -3.67 -3.20
N GLN A 92 14.25 -4.72 -4.01
CA GLN A 92 14.45 -4.55 -5.45
C GLN A 92 13.20 -3.90 -6.09
N PRO A 93 13.39 -2.88 -6.95
CA PRO A 93 12.29 -2.20 -7.62
C PRO A 93 11.61 -3.11 -8.64
N ASN A 94 10.35 -2.83 -8.92
CA ASN A 94 9.54 -3.47 -9.96
C ASN A 94 9.39 -4.99 -9.76
N GLN A 95 9.29 -5.42 -8.50
CA GLN A 95 9.09 -6.81 -8.11
C GLN A 95 7.77 -6.99 -7.36
N VAL A 96 7.14 -8.15 -7.54
CA VAL A 96 6.01 -8.58 -6.74
C VAL A 96 6.53 -9.36 -5.53
N LEU A 97 6.14 -8.91 -4.33
CA LEU A 97 6.53 -9.49 -3.05
C LEU A 97 5.30 -10.14 -2.42
N ILE A 98 5.38 -11.43 -2.12
CA ILE A 98 4.29 -12.17 -1.48
C ILE A 98 4.43 -11.99 0.04
N ASP A 99 3.35 -11.61 0.71
CA ASP A 99 3.34 -11.40 2.16
C ASP A 99 2.86 -12.67 2.88
N LEU A 100 3.81 -13.56 3.18
CA LEU A 100 3.53 -14.84 3.82
C LEU A 100 3.56 -14.77 5.37
N MET A 101 4.09 -13.69 5.95
CA MET A 101 4.45 -13.68 7.38
C MET A 101 3.75 -12.62 8.23
N SER A 102 3.16 -11.59 7.62
CA SER A 102 2.63 -10.46 8.40
C SER A 102 1.20 -10.67 8.93
N PHE A 103 0.47 -11.66 8.41
CA PHE A 103 -0.93 -11.90 8.72
C PHE A 103 -1.23 -13.38 9.04
N ASP A 104 -2.20 -13.62 9.91
CA ASP A 104 -2.79 -14.95 10.14
C ASP A 104 -3.69 -15.36 8.96
N ASP A 105 -4.11 -16.63 8.92
CA ASP A 105 -4.97 -17.21 7.87
C ASP A 105 -6.29 -16.43 7.64
N PHE A 106 -6.69 -15.62 8.62
CA PHE A 106 -7.88 -14.76 8.58
C PHE A 106 -7.59 -13.29 8.20
N GLY A 107 -6.36 -12.96 7.77
CA GLY A 107 -5.98 -11.60 7.39
C GLY A 107 -5.80 -10.63 8.57
N ILE A 108 -5.66 -11.15 9.79
CA ILE A 108 -5.37 -10.36 11.00
C ILE A 108 -3.85 -10.21 11.14
N ARG A 109 -3.37 -8.99 11.41
CA ARG A 109 -1.93 -8.73 11.56
C ARG A 109 -1.39 -9.53 12.74
N ARG A 110 -0.34 -10.34 12.53
CA ARG A 110 0.37 -10.99 13.63
C ARG A 110 1.03 -9.92 14.48
N TYR A 111 0.68 -9.85 15.76
CA TYR A 111 1.31 -8.91 16.69
C TYR A 111 2.81 -9.21 16.73
N ALA A 112 3.64 -8.19 16.45
CA ALA A 112 5.07 -8.29 16.69
C ALA A 112 5.30 -8.53 18.19
N GLU A 113 6.34 -9.29 18.53
CA GLU A 113 6.64 -9.55 19.94
C GLU A 113 6.83 -8.22 20.69
N PRO A 114 6.15 -8.04 21.85
CA PRO A 114 6.24 -6.80 22.60
C PRO A 114 7.69 -6.57 23.03
N LYS A 115 8.28 -5.46 22.60
CA LYS A 115 9.62 -5.06 23.04
C LYS A 115 9.62 -4.90 24.57
N LYS A 116 10.67 -5.40 25.23
CA LYS A 116 10.84 -5.29 26.69
C LYS A 116 10.67 -3.83 27.13
N LYS A 117 9.74 -3.59 28.05
CA LYS A 117 9.50 -2.26 28.64
C LYS A 117 10.76 -1.80 29.39
N SER A 118 11.34 -0.68 28.97
CA SER A 118 12.31 0.07 29.77
C SER A 118 11.59 1.04 30.72
N ASP A 119 12.07 1.18 31.95
CA ASP A 119 11.55 2.06 33.02
C ASP A 119 11.77 3.58 32.79
N LEU A 120 11.73 4.01 31.53
CA LEU A 120 11.99 5.41 31.16
C LEU A 120 10.71 6.24 31.26
N ARG A 121 10.82 7.42 31.88
CA ARG A 121 9.78 8.47 31.80
C ARG A 121 9.66 8.90 30.34
N TYR A 122 8.54 8.62 29.69
CA TYR A 122 8.32 8.97 28.29
C TYR A 122 7.81 10.40 28.18
N SER A 123 8.46 11.23 27.36
CA SER A 123 7.87 12.46 26.84
C SER A 123 7.02 12.10 25.63
N ILE A 124 5.72 12.43 25.67
CA ILE A 124 4.80 12.19 24.56
C ILE A 124 4.76 13.47 23.71
N ASP A 125 5.15 13.36 22.45
CA ASP A 125 4.95 14.40 21.44
C ASP A 125 3.86 13.94 20.45
N ILE A 126 2.86 14.80 20.23
CA ILE A 126 1.70 14.48 19.39
C ILE A 126 1.76 15.37 18.15
N LEU A 127 2.09 14.76 17.01
CA LEU A 127 2.04 15.40 15.71
C LEU A 127 0.75 15.00 14.98
N CYS A 128 -0.13 15.98 14.75
CA CYS A 128 -1.36 15.78 13.97
C CYS A 128 -1.20 16.33 12.56
N LEU A 129 -1.48 15.52 11.55
CA LEU A 129 -1.54 15.95 10.14
C LEU A 129 -2.99 16.09 9.73
N GLU A 130 -3.40 17.32 9.39
CA GLU A 130 -4.76 17.59 8.98
C GLU A 130 -5.07 16.93 7.62
N SER A 131 -6.20 16.21 7.55
CA SER A 131 -6.79 15.69 6.31
C SER A 131 -5.88 14.82 5.43
N THR A 132 -4.91 14.12 6.02
CA THR A 132 -4.05 13.19 5.26
C THR A 132 -4.68 11.79 5.25
N SER A 133 -4.92 11.23 4.06
CA SER A 133 -5.26 9.82 3.97
C SER A 133 -4.02 8.96 4.21
N ARG A 134 -4.20 7.82 4.85
CA ARG A 134 -3.10 6.89 5.18
C ARG A 134 -2.28 6.50 3.95
N THR A 135 -2.94 6.18 2.84
CA THR A 135 -2.29 5.79 1.59
C THR A 135 -1.48 6.93 0.99
N MET A 136 -1.96 8.17 1.10
CA MET A 136 -1.22 9.35 0.65
C MET A 136 -0.03 9.65 1.55
N PHE A 137 -0.15 9.47 2.87
CA PHE A 137 0.97 9.63 3.79
C PHE A 137 2.11 8.66 3.44
N MET A 138 1.81 7.37 3.26
CA MET A 138 2.80 6.36 2.90
C MET A 138 3.46 6.62 1.55
N ARG A 139 2.70 7.16 0.58
CA ARG A 139 3.20 7.42 -0.78
C ARG A 139 4.02 8.71 -0.89
N HIS A 140 3.60 9.80 -0.23
CA HIS A 140 4.25 11.11 -0.36
C HIS A 140 5.39 11.32 0.63
N LEU A 141 5.41 10.58 1.74
CA LEU A 141 6.44 10.68 2.79
C LEU A 141 7.15 9.34 3.04
N PRO A 142 7.73 8.69 2.00
CA PRO A 142 8.35 7.37 2.15
C PRO A 142 9.56 7.42 3.10
N ARG A 143 10.35 8.50 3.06
CA ARG A 143 11.51 8.70 3.96
C ARG A 143 11.09 8.81 5.42
N THR A 144 9.99 9.49 5.71
CA THR A 144 9.47 9.62 7.08
C THR A 144 9.04 8.25 7.60
N MET A 145 8.35 7.46 6.77
CA MET A 145 7.93 6.11 7.14
C MET A 145 9.14 5.19 7.39
N GLU A 146 10.17 5.27 6.56
CA GLU A 146 11.43 4.54 6.76
C GLU A 146 12.11 4.91 8.08
N THR A 147 12.20 6.21 8.40
CA THR A 147 12.76 6.66 9.68
C THR A 147 11.93 6.18 10.87
N MET A 148 10.60 6.20 10.75
CA MET A 148 9.69 5.71 11.79
C MET A 148 9.87 4.20 12.01
N ASN A 149 10.00 3.42 10.94
CA ASN A 149 10.27 1.99 11.05
C ASN A 149 11.62 1.71 11.70
N LYS A 150 12.67 2.43 11.32
CA LYS A 150 14.02 2.31 11.91
C LYS A 150 14.06 2.65 13.39
N LEU A 151 13.30 3.67 13.80
CA LEU A 151 13.15 4.06 15.20
C LEU A 151 12.20 3.13 15.98
N GLY A 152 11.56 2.18 15.29
CA GLY A 152 10.70 1.17 15.90
C GLY A 152 9.34 1.70 16.33
N TYR A 153 8.81 2.71 15.62
CA TYR A 153 7.46 3.20 15.84
C TYR A 153 6.43 2.11 15.54
N GLU A 154 5.40 2.04 16.38
CA GLU A 154 4.23 1.22 16.14
C GLU A 154 3.11 2.07 15.53
N LEU A 155 2.54 1.59 14.44
CA LEU A 155 1.43 2.23 13.76
C LEU A 155 0.12 1.64 14.29
N PHE A 156 -0.66 2.49 14.96
CA PHE A 156 -2.01 2.15 15.41
C PHE A 156 -3.05 2.57 14.36
N TYR A 157 -4.07 1.73 14.18
CA TYR A 157 -5.13 1.98 13.21
C TYR A 157 -6.40 2.42 13.95
N GLY A 158 -6.73 3.69 13.80
CA GLY A 158 -7.97 4.29 14.30
C GLY A 158 -8.89 4.69 13.16
N TYR A 159 -10.19 4.53 13.36
CA TYR A 159 -11.19 5.15 12.50
C TYR A 159 -11.57 6.51 13.08
N ASN A 160 -11.43 7.57 12.29
CA ASN A 160 -11.88 8.90 12.68
C ASN A 160 -13.41 8.93 12.75
N LYS A 161 -13.96 9.72 13.68
CA LYS A 161 -15.41 9.88 13.79
C LYS A 161 -15.85 10.82 12.67
N VAL A 162 -16.98 10.54 12.03
CA VAL A 162 -17.38 11.17 10.75
C VAL A 162 -17.88 12.62 10.90
N ARG A 163 -17.29 13.41 11.81
CA ARG A 163 -17.80 14.75 12.14
C ARG A 163 -16.71 15.81 12.23
N GLY A 164 -15.85 15.86 11.22
CA GLY A 164 -14.93 16.98 11.02
C GLY A 164 -13.78 17.07 12.02
N HIS A 165 -12.78 17.89 11.68
CA HIS A 165 -11.48 17.91 12.36
C HIS A 165 -11.53 18.34 13.84
N VAL A 166 -12.44 19.26 14.18
CA VAL A 166 -12.57 19.81 15.53
C VAL A 166 -13.06 18.75 16.52
N ASP A 167 -14.06 17.96 16.13
CA ASP A 167 -14.64 16.91 16.97
C ASP A 167 -13.64 15.76 17.23
N ASP A 168 -12.79 15.45 16.24
CA ASP A 168 -11.75 14.42 16.37
C ASP A 168 -10.64 14.86 17.35
N LEU A 169 -10.17 16.11 17.25
CA LEU A 169 -9.18 16.67 18.18
C LEU A 169 -9.72 16.80 19.60
N GLU A 170 -11.00 17.19 19.74
CA GLU A 170 -11.65 17.21 21.05
C GLU A 170 -11.79 15.80 21.63
N SER A 171 -12.07 14.77 20.82
CA SER A 171 -12.11 13.39 21.31
C SER A 171 -10.75 12.88 21.79
N LEU A 172 -9.66 13.26 21.13
CA LEU A 172 -8.28 12.94 21.55
C LEU A 172 -7.89 13.67 22.85
N ARG A 173 -8.35 14.92 23.02
CA ARG A 173 -8.14 15.67 24.27
C ARG A 173 -9.05 15.22 25.41
N ALA A 174 -10.26 14.76 25.10
CA ALA A 174 -11.25 14.28 26.06
C ALA A 174 -10.86 12.91 26.64
N ASN A 175 -10.15 12.08 25.86
CA ASN A 175 -9.43 10.91 26.35
C ASN A 175 -8.13 11.34 27.09
N LYS A 176 -8.28 12.21 28.11
CA LYS A 176 -7.24 12.45 29.10
C LYS A 176 -7.01 11.15 29.86
N LEU A 177 -5.89 10.49 29.52
CA LEU A 177 -5.00 9.74 30.40
C LEU A 177 -5.67 9.21 31.69
N CYS A 178 -6.25 8.01 31.59
CA CYS A 178 -6.28 7.09 32.72
C CYS A 178 -4.93 6.38 32.82
#